data_AF-A0A7C5Q901-F1
#
_entry.id   AF-A0A7C5Q901-F1
#
_cell.length_a   1.000
_cell.length_b   1.000
_cell.length_c   1.000
_cell.angle_alpha   90.00
_cell.angle_beta   90.00
_cell.angle_gamma   90.00
#
_symmetry.space_group_name_H-M   'P 1'
#
loop_
_entity.id
_entity.type
_entity.pdbx_description
1 polymer ?
#
loop_
_entity_poly.entity_id
_entity_poly.type
_entity_poly.pdbx_seq_one_letter_code
_entity_poly.pdbx_strand_id
1 'polypeptide(L)'
;MSMRLDLPWLEPAWQRVQRSRERGRMPHALLLTGPRGVGKRHFARALAAALLCAEPDRSGQACGHCTPCGWFAAGSHPDWLELEPEEPGKAIRIDAVRGLCQTLTLTGHVAGQDGVTRRVAAIRPA
;
A
#
# COMPACT_ATOMS: atom_id res chain seq x y z
N MET A 1 -7.82 -5.23 -12.49
CA MET A 1 -6.59 -4.47 -12.11
C MET A 1 -5.80 -5.37 -11.17
N SER A 2 -4.61 -5.84 -11.55
CA SER A 2 -3.92 -6.90 -10.79
C SER A 2 -3.45 -6.38 -9.42
N MET A 3 -3.83 -7.06 -8.35
CA MET A 3 -3.42 -6.78 -6.96
C MET A 3 -2.19 -7.61 -6.56
N ARG A 4 -1.76 -8.51 -7.45
CA ARG A 4 -0.58 -9.35 -7.30
C ARG A 4 0.63 -8.74 -7.99
N LEU A 5 1.80 -9.01 -7.45
CA LEU A 5 3.07 -8.50 -7.97
C LEU A 5 3.63 -9.46 -9.02
N ASP A 6 3.10 -9.39 -10.25
CA ASP A 6 3.53 -10.24 -11.36
C ASP A 6 4.76 -9.67 -12.11
N LEU A 7 5.74 -9.13 -11.37
CA LEU A 7 6.93 -8.46 -11.91
C LEU A 7 8.21 -9.12 -11.36
N PRO A 8 8.81 -10.09 -12.07
CA PRO A 8 9.90 -10.92 -11.54
C PRO A 8 11.12 -10.14 -11.03
N TRP A 9 11.44 -9.00 -11.66
CA TRP A 9 12.56 -8.15 -11.24
C TRP A 9 12.32 -7.41 -9.91
N LEU A 10 11.07 -7.35 -9.43
CA LEU A 10 10.74 -6.78 -8.12
C LEU A 10 10.68 -7.83 -7.00
N GLU A 11 10.76 -9.12 -7.33
CA GLU A 11 10.73 -10.22 -6.37
C GLU A 11 11.77 -10.06 -5.25
N PRO A 12 13.05 -9.69 -5.52
CA PRO A 12 14.03 -9.50 -4.44
C PRO A 12 13.66 -8.37 -3.47
N ALA A 13 13.03 -7.30 -3.98
CA ALA A 13 12.55 -6.19 -3.17
C ALA A 13 11.33 -6.60 -2.34
N TRP A 14 10.42 -7.39 -2.93
CA TRP A 14 9.25 -7.93 -2.24
C TRP A 14 9.65 -8.81 -1.07
N GLN A 15 10.53 -9.78 -1.30
CA GLN A 15 11.03 -10.67 -0.24
C GLN A 15 11.73 -9.92 0.89
N ARG A 16 12.43 -8.82 0.58
CA ARG A 16 13.06 -7.98 1.62
C ARG A 16 12.02 -7.38 2.55
N VAL A 17 10.91 -6.89 2.01
CA VAL A 17 9.79 -6.34 2.79
C VAL A 17 9.10 -7.44 3.60
N GLN A 18 8.81 -8.58 2.98
CA GLN A 18 8.16 -9.69 3.69
C GLN A 18 9.01 -10.22 4.86
N ARG A 19 10.33 -10.38 4.68
CA ARG A 19 11.23 -10.75 5.79
C ARG A 19 11.22 -9.73 6.93
N SER A 20 11.10 -8.44 6.62
CA SER A 20 11.01 -7.38 7.64
C SER A 20 9.68 -7.45 8.39
N ARG A 21 8.58 -7.73 7.67
CA ARG A 21 7.24 -7.95 8.24
C ARG A 21 7.20 -9.17 9.17
N GLU A 22 7.69 -10.32 8.72
CA GLU A 22 7.75 -11.57 9.51
C GLU A 22 8.54 -11.40 10.81
N ARG A 23 9.58 -10.57 10.79
CA ARG A 23 10.40 -10.26 11.96
C ARG A 23 9.80 -9.17 12.87
N GLY A 24 8.62 -8.66 12.56
CA GLY A 24 7.99 -7.56 13.30
C GLY A 24 8.78 -6.23 13.23
N ARG A 25 9.60 -6.04 12.19
CA ARG A 25 10.49 -4.89 12.02
C ARG A 25 10.12 -4.03 10.81
N MET A 26 8.84 -4.03 10.43
CA MET A 26 8.35 -3.28 9.28
C MET A 26 8.46 -1.77 9.55
N PRO A 27 9.14 -0.99 8.69
CA PRO A 27 9.14 0.46 8.83
C PRO A 27 7.74 1.04 8.54
N HIS A 28 7.40 2.11 9.26
CA HIS A 28 6.13 2.83 9.10
C HIS A 28 6.07 3.68 7.81
N ALA A 29 7.22 3.91 7.17
CA ALA A 29 7.33 4.62 5.91
C ALA A 29 8.38 3.95 5.01
N LEU A 30 8.04 3.80 3.72
CA LEU A 30 8.93 3.27 2.69
C LEU A 30 9.04 4.27 1.54
N LEU A 31 10.26 4.59 1.14
CA LEU A 31 10.54 5.37 -0.06
C LEU A 31 10.93 4.44 -1.20
N LEU A 32 10.11 4.39 -2.25
CA LEU A 32 10.38 3.59 -3.44
C LEU A 32 11.13 4.43 -4.48
N THR A 33 12.36 4.05 -4.80
CA THR A 33 13.22 4.73 -5.79
C THR A 33 13.53 3.82 -6.97
N GLY A 34 13.87 4.41 -8.11
CA GLY A 34 14.20 3.67 -9.33
C GLY A 34 13.68 4.36 -10.60
N PRO A 35 14.03 3.84 -11.79
CA PRO A 35 13.67 4.46 -13.06
C PRO A 35 12.14 4.51 -13.28
N ARG A 36 11.70 5.39 -14.19
CA ARG A 36 10.31 5.42 -14.65
C ARG A 36 10.01 4.10 -15.38
N GLY A 37 8.84 3.51 -15.14
CA GLY A 37 8.41 2.26 -15.78
C GLY A 37 8.80 0.97 -15.07
N VAL A 38 9.68 0.98 -14.05
CA VAL A 38 10.09 -0.24 -13.32
C VAL A 38 8.96 -0.92 -12.51
N GLY A 39 7.80 -0.28 -12.37
CA GLY A 39 6.66 -0.82 -11.63
C GLY A 39 6.56 -0.38 -10.17
N LYS A 40 7.20 0.73 -9.75
CA LYS A 40 7.12 1.24 -8.36
C LYS A 40 5.68 1.41 -7.86
N ARG A 41 4.79 1.93 -8.71
CA ARG A 41 3.38 2.13 -8.38
C ARG A 41 2.66 0.80 -8.17
N HIS A 42 2.97 -0.18 -9.02
CA HIS A 42 2.44 -1.54 -8.90
C HIS A 42 2.90 -2.20 -7.60
N PHE A 43 4.19 -2.07 -7.28
CA PHE A 43 4.76 -2.54 -6.01
C PHE A 43 4.07 -1.92 -4.79
N ALA A 44 3.91 -0.58 -4.76
CA ALA A 44 3.27 0.12 -3.66
C ALA A 44 1.83 -0.36 -3.44
N ARG A 45 1.06 -0.52 -4.52
CA ARG A 45 -0.33 -1.00 -4.45
C ARG A 45 -0.42 -2.47 -4.04
N ALA A 46 0.44 -3.34 -4.58
CA ALA A 46 0.48 -4.74 -4.18
C ALA A 46 0.86 -4.90 -2.70
N LEU A 47 1.82 -4.10 -2.22
CA LEU A 47 2.21 -4.09 -0.80
C LEU A 47 1.07 -3.59 0.09
N ALA A 48 0.40 -2.51 -0.31
CA ALA A 48 -0.74 -1.99 0.44
C ALA A 48 -1.89 -3.00 0.50
N ALA A 49 -2.22 -3.64 -0.63
CA ALA A 49 -3.22 -4.70 -0.68
C ALA A 49 -2.83 -5.86 0.26
N ALA A 50 -1.57 -6.27 0.27
CA ALA A 50 -1.06 -7.33 1.14
C ALA A 50 -1.11 -6.97 2.65
N LEU A 51 -0.89 -5.69 3.00
CA LEU A 51 -0.96 -5.21 4.38
C LEU A 51 -2.39 -5.09 4.89
N LEU A 52 -3.33 -4.75 4.01
CA LEU A 52 -4.77 -4.62 4.32
C LEU A 52 -5.54 -5.94 4.16
N CYS A 53 -4.92 -6.95 3.55
CA CYS A 53 -5.51 -8.27 3.39
C CYS A 53 -5.67 -8.97 4.75
N ALA A 54 -6.84 -9.58 4.96
CA ALA A 54 -7.11 -10.40 6.14
C ALA A 54 -6.35 -11.74 6.09
N GLU A 55 -6.17 -12.31 4.90
CA GLU A 55 -5.60 -13.65 4.73
C GLU A 55 -4.58 -13.67 3.58
N PRO A 56 -3.45 -12.95 3.66
CA PRO A 56 -2.46 -13.01 2.59
C PRO A 56 -1.88 -14.42 2.43
N ASP A 57 -1.44 -14.72 1.21
CA ASP A 57 -0.89 -16.03 0.89
C ASP A 57 0.51 -16.26 1.50
N ARG A 58 1.07 -17.45 1.31
CA ARG A 58 2.41 -17.81 1.82
C ARG A 58 3.55 -16.94 1.26
N SER A 59 3.34 -16.27 0.13
CA SER A 59 4.30 -15.32 -0.44
C SER A 59 4.11 -13.89 0.11
N GLY A 60 3.18 -13.72 1.06
CA GLY A 60 2.82 -12.45 1.64
C GLY A 60 2.02 -11.55 0.70
N GLN A 61 1.46 -12.08 -0.39
CA GLN A 61 0.61 -11.35 -1.34
C GLN A 61 -0.85 -11.37 -0.90
N ALA A 62 -1.62 -10.38 -1.35
CA ALA A 62 -3.05 -10.31 -1.11
C ALA A 62 -3.77 -11.53 -1.73
N CYS A 63 -4.73 -12.13 -1.02
CA CYS A 63 -5.42 -13.33 -1.50
C CYS A 63 -6.38 -13.08 -2.66
N GLY A 64 -6.90 -11.86 -2.79
CA GLY A 64 -7.82 -11.46 -3.85
C GLY A 64 -9.28 -11.87 -3.67
N HIS A 65 -9.61 -12.68 -2.65
CA HIS A 65 -10.99 -13.16 -2.41
C HIS A 65 -11.63 -12.66 -1.11
N CYS A 66 -10.86 -12.12 -0.16
CA CYS A 66 -11.43 -11.58 1.07
C CYS A 66 -12.13 -10.23 0.83
N THR A 67 -13.04 -9.84 1.73
CA THR A 67 -13.78 -8.56 1.64
C THR A 67 -12.87 -7.33 1.50
N PRO A 68 -11.77 -7.19 2.29
CA PRO A 68 -10.82 -6.08 2.10
C PRO A 68 -10.17 -6.09 0.72
N CYS A 69 -9.83 -7.26 0.18
CA CYS A 69 -9.30 -7.37 -1.18
C CYS A 69 -10.35 -6.92 -2.21
N GLY A 70 -11.62 -7.28 -2.02
CA GLY A 70 -12.72 -6.81 -2.87
C GLY A 70 -12.83 -5.28 -2.89
N TRP A 71 -12.81 -4.63 -1.72
CA TRP A 71 -12.85 -3.17 -1.62
C TRP A 71 -11.63 -2.51 -2.25
N PHE A 72 -10.43 -3.08 -2.06
CA PHE A 72 -9.23 -2.54 -2.66
C PHE A 72 -9.24 -2.69 -4.19
N ALA A 73 -9.80 -3.79 -4.71
CA ALA A 73 -9.97 -4.00 -6.15
C ALA A 73 -10.96 -3.00 -6.76
N ALA A 74 -12.02 -2.68 -6.02
CA ALA A 74 -13.01 -1.66 -6.37
C ALA A 74 -12.51 -0.22 -6.16
N GLY A 75 -11.35 -0.03 -5.51
CA GLY A 75 -10.80 1.29 -5.18
C GLY A 75 -11.52 2.02 -4.04
N SER A 76 -12.32 1.31 -3.24
CA SER A 76 -13.17 1.85 -2.17
C SER A 76 -12.75 1.42 -0.76
N HIS A 77 -11.50 0.97 -0.59
CA HIS A 77 -11.03 0.51 0.71
C HIS A 77 -10.87 1.69 1.69
N PRO A 78 -11.55 1.68 2.86
CA PRO A 78 -11.61 2.85 3.75
C PRO A 78 -10.26 3.20 4.37
N ASP A 79 -9.38 2.21 4.55
CA ASP A 79 -8.05 2.39 5.13
C ASP A 79 -6.93 2.50 4.08
N TRP A 80 -7.28 2.64 2.79
CA TRP A 80 -6.35 2.93 1.71
C TRP A 80 -6.49 4.37 1.25
N LEU A 81 -5.39 5.11 1.22
CA LEU A 81 -5.36 6.51 0.81
C LEU A 81 -4.28 6.69 -0.27
N GLU A 82 -4.63 7.32 -1.38
CA GLU A 82 -3.67 7.67 -2.44
C GLU A 82 -3.63 9.20 -2.55
N LEU A 83 -2.47 9.78 -2.33
CA LEU A 83 -2.24 11.22 -2.45
C LEU A 83 -1.46 11.48 -3.74
N GLU A 84 -2.11 12.16 -4.68
CA GLU A 84 -1.53 12.57 -5.95
C GLU A 84 -1.74 14.09 -6.14
N PRO A 85 -0.94 14.76 -6.96
CA PRO A 85 -1.19 16.14 -7.34
C PRO A 85 -2.56 16.28 -8.01
N GLU A 86 -3.26 17.38 -7.71
CA GLU A 86 -4.54 17.72 -8.34
C GLU A 86 -4.41 17.88 -9.86
N GLU A 87 -3.25 18.35 -10.31
CA GLU A 87 -2.93 18.54 -11.72
C GLU A 87 -1.59 17.87 -12.08
N PRO A 88 -1.51 17.20 -13.24
CA PRO A 88 -0.28 16.55 -13.67
C PRO A 88 0.86 17.57 -13.82
N GLY A 89 2.01 17.28 -13.21
CA GLY A 89 3.19 18.15 -13.25
C GLY A 89 3.22 19.25 -12.18
N LYS A 90 2.19 19.38 -11.33
CA LYS A 90 2.20 20.30 -10.19
C LYS A 90 2.63 19.62 -8.89
N ALA A 91 3.12 20.43 -7.95
CA ALA A 91 3.45 19.95 -6.62
C ALA A 91 2.18 19.61 -5.82
N ILE A 92 2.30 18.68 -4.87
CA ILE A 92 1.23 18.36 -3.92
C ILE A 92 1.06 19.54 -2.96
N ARG A 93 -0.18 20.06 -2.84
CA ARG A 93 -0.48 21.17 -1.93
C ARG A 93 -0.34 20.74 -0.47
N ILE A 94 0.12 21.68 0.36
CA ILE A 94 0.26 21.43 1.80
C ILE A 94 -1.06 21.05 2.47
N ASP A 95 -2.18 21.61 2.02
CA ASP A 95 -3.50 21.31 2.60
C ASP A 95 -3.90 19.85 2.36
N ALA A 96 -3.55 19.28 1.21
CA ALA A 96 -3.79 17.87 0.92
C ALA A 96 -2.93 16.95 1.81
N VAL A 97 -1.68 17.33 2.07
CA VAL A 97 -0.81 16.61 3.03
C VAL A 97 -1.36 16.71 4.46
N ARG A 98 -1.83 17.89 4.88
CA ARG A 98 -2.43 18.10 6.20
C ARG A 98 -3.69 17.25 6.39
N GLY A 99 -4.57 17.21 5.38
CA GLY A 99 -5.77 16.37 5.40
C GLY A 99 -5.44 14.87 5.47
N LEU A 100 -4.41 14.43 4.76
CA LEU A 100 -3.90 13.07 4.86
C LEU A 100 -3.43 12.74 6.29
N CYS A 101 -2.58 13.59 6.88
CA CYS A 101 -2.08 13.39 8.24
C CYS A 101 -3.21 13.32 9.29
N GLN A 102 -4.25 14.16 9.17
CA GLN A 102 -5.42 14.10 10.05
C GLN A 102 -6.15 12.75 9.93
N THR A 103 -6.31 12.26 8.71
CA THR A 103 -6.99 10.99 8.43
C THR A 103 -6.20 9.79 8.94
N LEU A 104 -4.87 9.83 8.87
CA LEU A 104 -3.99 8.74 9.31
C LEU A 104 -3.97 8.55 10.83
N THR A 105 -4.27 9.60 11.60
CA THR A 105 -4.36 9.54 13.07
C THR A 105 -5.60 8.80 13.56
N LEU A 106 -6.63 8.66 12.71
CA LEU A 106 -7.86 7.96 13.06
C LEU A 106 -7.63 6.44 13.07
N THR A 107 -8.34 5.72 13.94
CA THR A 107 -8.31 4.25 13.98
C THR A 107 -8.70 3.66 12.61
N GLY A 108 -8.01 2.61 12.18
CA GLY A 108 -8.41 1.87 10.98
C GLY A 108 -9.75 1.18 11.17
N HIS A 109 -10.53 1.06 10.10
CA HIS A 109 -11.84 0.42 10.13
C HIS A 109 -11.72 -1.11 10.10
N VAL A 110 -10.70 -1.62 9.42
CA VAL A 110 -10.53 -3.04 9.13
C VAL A 110 -9.25 -3.55 9.78
N ALA A 111 -9.36 -4.65 10.53
CA ALA A 111 -8.20 -5.34 11.05
C ALA A 111 -7.51 -6.13 9.92
N GLY A 112 -6.18 -6.06 9.86
CA GLY A 112 -5.39 -6.94 9.01
C GLY A 112 -5.28 -8.34 9.60
N GLN A 113 -4.49 -9.20 8.95
CA GLN A 113 -4.27 -10.61 9.33
C GLN A 113 -3.87 -10.83 10.81
N ASP A 114 -3.09 -9.92 11.38
CA ASP A 114 -2.57 -9.95 12.75
C ASP A 114 -3.54 -9.35 13.78
N GLY A 115 -4.78 -9.05 13.39
CA GLY A 115 -5.81 -8.47 14.26
C GLY A 115 -5.62 -6.98 14.54
N VAL A 116 -4.56 -6.38 14.00
CA VAL A 116 -4.25 -4.95 14.17
C VAL A 116 -4.86 -4.14 13.04
N THR A 117 -5.57 -3.07 13.38
CA THR A 117 -6.08 -2.10 12.41
C THR A 117 -4.94 -1.18 11.94
N ARG A 118 -4.89 -0.90 10.64
CA ARG A 118 -3.87 -0.02 10.06
C ARG A 118 -4.44 0.76 8.89
N ARG A 119 -3.95 1.98 8.70
CA ARG A 119 -4.16 2.77 7.49
C ARG A 119 -2.88 2.77 6.67
N VAL A 120 -3.03 2.63 5.35
CA VAL A 120 -1.92 2.65 4.42
C VAL A 120 -2.15 3.80 3.44
N ALA A 121 -1.18 4.70 3.37
CA ALA A 121 -1.17 5.78 2.40
C ALA A 121 -0.03 5.62 1.39
N ALA A 122 -0.30 5.93 0.13
CA ALA A 122 0.73 6.08 -0.89
C ALA A 122 0.77 7.53 -1.38
N ILE A 123 1.96 8.13 -1.35
CA ILE A 123 2.19 9.49 -1.85
C ILE A 123 2.91 9.37 -3.19
N ARG A 124 2.30 9.90 -4.25
CA ARG A 124 2.88 9.94 -5.59
C ARG A 124 3.27 11.38 -5.93
N PRO A 125 4.54 11.78 -5.77
CA PRO A 125 4.98 13.07 -6.28
C PRO A 125 4.88 13.12 -7.82
N ALA A 126 4.75 14.33 -8.37
CA ALA A 126 4.72 14.59 -9.81
C ALA A 126 6.00 14.16 -10.52
#